data_AF-A0A1B6KVX7-F1
#
_entry.id   AF-A0A1B6KVX7-F1
#
_cell.length_a   1.000
_cell.length_b   1.000
_cell.length_c   1.000
_cell.angle_alpha   90.00
_cell.angle_beta   90.00
_cell.angle_gamma   90.00
#
_symmetry.space_group_name_H-M   'P 1'
#
loop_
_entity.id
_entity.type
_entity.pdbx_description
1 polymer ?
#
loop_
_entity_poly.entity_id
_entity_poly.type
_entity_poly.pdbx_seq_one_letter_code
_entity_poly.pdbx_strand_id
1 'polypeptide(L)'
;MFSILKGRNLTLSSSRVLKENIWSQNPQRNFFLSETNHVKTILEKQEGKTLVIEGVVSPSSREKLLVKTEPEAKACPLCRLNLDVKHTDVLILSQFVRQDGCMLPKRITGLCSVQQKRVSYMVTMAHKAGLMGKLKPPKANIDPTKRDQWKKFNTYFDETTIKPPKLFLHMKYKKKVEDFKKSQVEDNKSLG
;
A
#
# COMPACT_ATOMS: atom_id res chain seq x y z
N MET A 1 29.94 -44.94 -29.76
CA MET A 1 30.04 -45.72 -28.49
C MET A 1 29.41 -44.91 -27.36
N PHE A 2 28.10 -45.08 -27.14
CA PHE A 2 27.39 -44.48 -26.01
C PHE A 2 27.10 -45.59 -24.99
N SER A 3 27.69 -45.49 -23.81
CA SER A 3 27.44 -46.42 -22.71
C SER A 3 26.73 -45.69 -21.57
N ILE A 4 25.45 -46.01 -21.47
CA ILE A 4 24.53 -45.74 -20.37
C ILE A 4 24.99 -46.58 -19.16
N LEU A 5 25.12 -45.97 -17.98
CA LEU A 5 25.13 -46.71 -16.72
C LEU A 5 24.02 -46.20 -15.80
N LYS A 6 23.22 -47.19 -15.37
CA LYS A 6 21.99 -47.14 -14.59
C LYS A 6 22.27 -46.85 -13.12
N GLY A 7 21.35 -46.14 -12.46
CA GLY A 7 21.31 -46.04 -11.00
C GLY A 7 20.77 -47.30 -10.30
N ARG A 8 20.95 -47.34 -8.97
CA ARG A 8 20.08 -47.92 -7.92
C ARG A 8 20.72 -47.61 -6.55
N ASN A 9 20.04 -46.80 -5.74
CA ASN A 9 19.23 -47.17 -4.56
C ASN A 9 20.05 -47.39 -3.28
N LEU A 10 19.91 -46.47 -2.33
CA LEU A 10 20.11 -46.75 -0.90
C LEU A 10 18.89 -46.24 -0.12
N THR A 11 18.50 -47.09 0.82
CA THR A 11 17.20 -47.18 1.50
C THR A 11 17.03 -46.17 2.62
N LEU A 12 15.81 -45.61 2.77
CA LEU A 12 15.38 -44.98 4.02
C LEU A 12 15.26 -46.05 5.11
N SER A 13 15.98 -45.89 6.22
CA SER A 13 15.62 -46.54 7.48
C SER A 13 15.16 -45.48 8.47
N SER A 14 13.91 -45.63 8.90
CA SER A 14 13.27 -44.84 9.95
C SER A 14 13.78 -45.30 11.30
N SER A 15 14.51 -44.44 12.00
CA SER A 15 14.57 -44.50 13.47
C SER A 15 14.13 -43.16 14.03
N ARG A 16 12.97 -43.19 14.70
CA ARG A 16 12.51 -42.12 15.57
C ARG A 16 13.40 -42.12 16.80
N VAL A 17 14.27 -41.14 16.92
CA VAL A 17 14.84 -40.74 18.21
C VAL A 17 14.40 -39.29 18.43
N LEU A 18 13.35 -39.14 19.22
CA LEU A 18 12.92 -37.85 19.74
C LEU A 18 13.76 -37.51 20.98
N LYS A 19 14.08 -36.22 21.09
CA LYS A 19 14.31 -35.45 22.34
C LYS A 19 15.68 -35.71 23.01
N GLU A 20 16.55 -34.73 23.29
CA GLU A 20 16.37 -33.30 23.60
C GLU A 20 17.62 -32.44 23.35
N ASN A 21 17.40 -31.12 23.37
CA ASN A 21 18.35 -30.04 23.70
C ASN A 21 19.52 -29.75 22.74
N ILE A 22 19.23 -28.88 21.76
CA ILE A 22 20.21 -27.91 21.29
C ILE A 22 19.61 -26.52 21.46
N TRP A 23 19.93 -25.91 22.60
CA TRP A 23 19.76 -24.48 22.79
C TRP A 23 20.82 -23.75 21.94
N SER A 24 20.39 -22.65 21.31
CA SER A 24 21.26 -21.58 20.80
C SER A 24 22.16 -21.92 19.60
N GLN A 25 21.64 -21.66 18.39
CA GLN A 25 22.38 -20.88 17.39
C GLN A 25 21.41 -19.83 16.82
N ASN A 26 21.40 -18.68 17.50
CA ASN A 26 21.13 -17.34 16.99
C ASN A 26 20.55 -17.28 15.56
N PRO A 27 19.25 -16.96 15.34
CA PRO A 27 18.88 -16.42 14.05
C PRO A 27 19.62 -15.09 13.94
N GLN A 28 20.74 -15.07 13.23
CA GLN A 28 21.40 -13.87 12.75
C GLN A 28 20.35 -13.11 11.93
N ARG A 29 19.49 -12.35 12.62
CA ARG A 29 18.65 -11.35 12.02
C ARG A 29 19.65 -10.33 11.53
N ASN A 30 19.84 -10.27 10.21
CA ASN A 30 20.60 -9.20 9.58
C ASN A 30 19.97 -7.87 10.03
N PHE A 31 20.60 -7.20 11.00
CA PHE A 31 20.29 -5.83 11.33
C PHE A 31 20.82 -4.99 10.16
N PHE A 32 19.93 -4.52 9.30
CA PHE A 32 20.28 -3.51 8.32
C PHE A 32 20.48 -2.19 9.08
N LEU A 33 21.74 -1.77 9.24
CA LEU A 33 22.14 -0.45 9.77
C LEU A 33 21.99 0.68 8.74
N SER A 34 21.56 0.38 7.51
CA SER A 34 21.44 1.40 6.48
C SER A 34 20.30 2.35 6.79
N GLU A 35 20.59 3.65 6.79
CA GLU A 35 19.59 4.71 6.84
C GLU A 35 18.51 4.50 5.77
N THR A 36 17.26 4.85 6.12
CA THR A 36 16.11 4.74 5.22
C THR A 36 16.29 5.67 4.03
N ASN A 37 16.69 5.10 2.89
CA ASN A 37 17.03 5.91 1.73
C ASN A 37 15.80 6.62 1.12
N HIS A 38 15.95 7.93 0.98
CA HIS A 38 15.17 8.84 0.16
C HIS A 38 15.07 8.35 -1.30
N VAL A 39 14.19 8.95 -2.10
CA VAL A 39 13.86 8.51 -3.46
C VAL A 39 15.13 8.29 -4.31
N LYS A 40 15.43 7.02 -4.59
CA LYS A 40 16.56 6.60 -5.43
C LYS A 40 16.06 6.28 -6.83
N THR A 41 16.62 6.95 -7.81
CA THR A 41 16.47 6.59 -9.22
C THR A 41 17.67 5.72 -9.60
N ILE A 42 17.40 4.57 -10.20
CA ILE A 42 18.44 3.70 -10.76
C ILE A 42 18.61 4.11 -12.22
N LEU A 43 19.83 4.52 -12.59
CA LEU A 43 20.20 4.87 -13.95
C LEU A 43 21.07 3.75 -14.52
N GLU A 44 20.68 3.25 -15.70
CA GLU A 44 21.44 2.27 -16.46
C GLU A 44 22.06 2.97 -17.67
N LYS A 45 23.39 2.91 -17.80
CA LYS A 45 24.13 3.44 -18.94
C LYS A 45 24.91 2.28 -19.58
N GLN A 46 24.82 2.13 -20.90
CA GLN A 46 25.62 1.15 -21.65
C GLN A 46 26.76 1.86 -22.38
N GLU A 47 27.99 1.57 -21.99
CA GLU A 47 29.21 2.06 -22.63
C GLU A 47 29.88 0.89 -23.35
N GLY A 48 29.57 0.75 -24.64
CA GLY A 48 30.05 -0.37 -25.45
C GLY A 48 29.55 -1.72 -24.93
N LYS A 49 30.44 -2.52 -24.34
CA LYS A 49 30.14 -3.85 -23.77
C LYS A 49 29.86 -3.80 -22.25
N THR A 50 30.09 -2.67 -21.59
CA THR A 50 29.98 -2.53 -20.15
C THR A 50 28.66 -1.85 -19.78
N LEU A 51 27.92 -2.42 -18.83
CA LEU A 51 26.69 -1.84 -18.28
C LEU A 51 27.00 -1.22 -16.92
N VAL A 52 26.91 0.11 -16.83
CA VAL A 52 27.13 0.89 -15.61
C VAL A 52 25.77 1.19 -14.97
N ILE A 53 25.59 0.76 -13.72
CA ILE A 53 24.37 0.99 -12.93
C ILE A 53 24.69 1.98 -11.81
N GLU A 54 24.09 3.17 -11.87
CA GLU A 54 24.28 4.24 -10.89
C GLU A 54 23.00 4.45 -10.08
N GLY A 55 23.13 4.57 -8.75
CA GLY A 55 22.04 4.96 -7.86
C GLY A 55 22.10 6.46 -7.56
N VAL A 56 21.21 7.25 -8.16
CA VAL A 56 21.16 8.70 -7.94
C VAL A 56 20.03 9.05 -6.97
N VAL A 57 20.36 9.78 -5.90
CA VAL A 57 19.34 10.33 -5.00
C VAL A 57 18.73 11.55 -5.68
N SER A 58 17.46 11.43 -6.05
CA SER A 58 16.73 12.50 -6.73
C SER A 58 15.77 13.14 -5.74
N PRO A 59 15.84 14.47 -5.50
CA PRO A 59 14.83 15.16 -4.72
C PRO A 59 13.48 15.09 -5.44
N SER A 60 12.40 15.16 -4.67
CA SER A 60 11.07 15.21 -5.24
C SER A 60 10.76 16.63 -5.70
N SER A 61 10.22 16.78 -6.92
CA SER A 61 9.79 18.07 -7.45
C SER A 61 8.74 18.79 -6.60
N ARG A 62 8.07 18.07 -5.69
CA ARG A 62 6.98 18.54 -4.84
C ARG A 62 7.43 19.02 -3.46
N GLU A 63 8.72 18.95 -3.14
CA GLU A 63 9.25 19.32 -1.81
C GLU A 63 8.80 20.71 -1.35
N LYS A 64 8.77 21.68 -2.25
CA LYS A 64 8.36 23.07 -1.96
C LYS A 64 6.86 23.20 -1.65
N LEU A 65 6.04 22.25 -2.08
CA LEU A 65 4.58 22.26 -1.96
C LEU A 65 4.09 21.37 -0.81
N LEU A 66 5.00 20.76 -0.04
CA LEU A 66 4.62 19.90 1.08
C LEU A 66 3.93 20.71 2.17
N VAL A 67 2.85 20.14 2.71
CA VAL A 67 2.12 20.75 3.82
C VAL A 67 3.02 20.75 5.05
N LYS A 68 3.37 21.94 5.53
CA LYS A 68 4.08 22.13 6.79
C LYS A 68 3.23 21.56 7.91
N THR A 69 3.63 20.39 8.40
CA THR A 69 2.95 19.69 9.47
C THR A 69 3.86 19.68 10.68
N GLU A 70 3.40 20.22 11.80
CA GLU A 70 4.15 20.18 13.06
C GLU A 70 4.50 18.73 13.40
N PRO A 71 5.78 18.41 13.66
CA PRO A 71 6.24 17.03 13.79
C PRO A 71 5.64 16.28 15.00
N GLU A 72 5.06 17.01 15.96
CA GLU A 72 4.64 16.48 17.27
C GLU A 72 3.27 15.78 17.24
N ALA A 73 2.45 16.03 16.22
CA ALA A 73 1.12 15.43 16.14
C ALA A 73 1.19 13.96 15.70
N LYS A 74 0.87 13.03 16.60
CA LYS A 74 0.81 11.56 16.37
C LYS A 74 -0.26 11.10 15.36
N ALA A 75 -0.90 12.02 14.63
CA ALA A 75 -2.00 11.73 13.71
C ALA A 75 -1.48 11.49 12.29
N CYS A 76 -2.21 10.66 11.53
CA CYS A 76 -1.89 10.42 10.12
C CYS A 76 -2.10 11.70 9.29
N PRO A 77 -1.39 11.90 8.16
CA PRO A 77 -1.52 13.11 7.34
C PRO A 77 -2.96 13.45 6.95
N LEU A 78 -3.75 12.46 6.51
CA LEU A 78 -5.16 12.66 6.16
C LEU A 78 -6.05 12.93 7.37
N CYS A 79 -5.75 12.28 8.50
CA CYS A 79 -6.48 12.43 9.76
C CYS A 79 -6.31 13.84 10.30
N ARG A 80 -5.09 14.36 10.23
CA ARG A 80 -4.75 15.71 10.69
C ARG A 80 -5.44 16.79 9.89
N LEU A 81 -5.53 16.60 8.58
CA LEU A 81 -6.21 17.54 7.69
C LEU A 81 -7.74 17.36 7.68
N ASN A 82 -8.27 16.36 8.39
CA ASN A 82 -9.69 16.01 8.41
C ASN A 82 -10.31 15.89 6.99
N LEU A 83 -9.53 15.37 6.03
CA LEU A 83 -9.96 15.26 4.64
C LEU A 83 -10.83 14.02 4.42
N ASP A 84 -12.00 14.23 3.80
CA ASP A 84 -12.84 13.14 3.31
C ASP A 84 -12.52 12.85 1.84
N VAL A 85 -11.60 11.92 1.61
CA VAL A 85 -11.09 11.62 0.26
C VAL A 85 -12.06 10.74 -0.52
N LYS A 86 -12.41 11.19 -1.72
CA LYS A 86 -13.25 10.52 -2.71
C LYS A 86 -12.44 9.78 -3.76
N HIS A 87 -13.06 8.85 -4.48
CA HIS A 87 -12.40 8.18 -5.62
C HIS A 87 -12.19 9.10 -6.83
N THR A 88 -12.94 10.20 -6.89
CA THR A 88 -12.82 11.27 -7.89
C THR A 88 -11.60 12.17 -7.65
N ASP A 89 -11.06 12.19 -6.43
CA ASP A 89 -10.00 13.11 -6.01
C ASP A 89 -8.62 12.63 -6.46
N VAL A 90 -8.42 12.53 -7.78
CA VAL A 90 -7.22 11.99 -8.41
C VAL A 90 -5.94 12.72 -7.98
N LEU A 91 -6.02 14.03 -7.74
CA LEU A 91 -4.87 14.84 -7.31
C LEU A 91 -4.36 14.45 -5.93
N ILE A 92 -5.25 14.00 -5.04
CA ILE A 92 -4.88 13.52 -3.70
C ILE A 92 -4.44 12.07 -3.80
N LEU A 93 -5.22 11.22 -4.49
CA LEU A 93 -4.94 9.78 -4.60
C LEU A 93 -3.61 9.49 -5.30
N SER A 94 -3.26 10.24 -6.34
CA SER A 94 -1.99 10.08 -7.07
C SER A 94 -0.75 10.28 -6.18
N GLN A 95 -0.87 10.95 -5.04
CA GLN A 95 0.24 11.13 -4.10
C GLN A 95 0.60 9.83 -3.38
N PHE A 96 -0.36 8.92 -3.20
CA PHE A 96 -0.19 7.64 -2.52
C PHE A 96 0.10 6.46 -3.45
N VAL A 97 0.31 6.74 -4.74
CA VAL A 97 0.47 5.73 -5.80
C VAL A 97 1.82 5.93 -6.50
N ARG A 98 2.42 4.82 -6.93
CA ARG A 98 3.65 4.82 -7.75
C ARG A 98 3.35 5.19 -9.20
N GLN A 99 4.39 5.39 -9.99
CA GLN A 99 4.26 5.60 -11.44
C GLN A 99 3.55 4.42 -12.13
N ASP A 100 3.73 3.20 -11.64
CA ASP A 100 3.09 1.99 -12.17
C ASP A 100 1.58 1.86 -11.88
N GLY A 101 1.00 2.77 -11.08
CA GLY A 101 -0.38 2.63 -10.59
C GLY A 101 -0.49 1.74 -9.33
N CYS A 102 0.61 1.19 -8.83
CA CYS A 102 0.64 0.42 -7.58
C CYS A 102 0.60 1.33 -6.35
N MET A 103 -0.20 0.95 -5.35
CA MET A 103 -0.36 1.69 -4.10
C MET A 103 0.90 1.61 -3.21
N LEU A 104 1.32 2.72 -2.62
CA LEU A 104 2.54 2.81 -1.79
C LEU A 104 2.38 2.07 -0.44
N PRO A 105 3.43 1.40 0.06
CA PRO A 105 3.36 0.69 1.32
C PRO A 105 3.13 1.64 2.51
N LYS A 106 2.38 1.17 3.52
CA LYS A 106 1.99 1.95 4.70
C LYS A 106 3.16 2.63 5.42
N ARG A 107 4.30 1.93 5.52
CA ARG A 107 5.52 2.45 6.17
C ARG A 107 6.07 3.72 5.51
N ILE A 108 5.75 3.94 4.23
CA ILE A 108 6.17 5.12 3.45
C ILE A 108 5.08 6.18 3.45
N THR A 109 3.81 5.79 3.31
CA THR A 109 2.68 6.75 3.26
C THR A 109 2.41 7.41 4.62
N GLY A 110 2.80 6.78 5.73
CA GLY A 110 2.54 7.29 7.08
C GLY A 110 1.05 7.29 7.47
N LEU A 111 0.19 6.60 6.70
CA LEU A 111 -1.24 6.52 6.99
C LEU A 111 -1.52 5.52 8.12
N CYS A 112 -2.61 5.76 8.88
CA CYS A 112 -3.10 4.76 9.82
C CYS A 112 -3.65 3.53 9.06
N SER A 113 -3.74 2.37 9.71
CA SER A 113 -4.19 1.13 9.04
C SER A 113 -5.58 1.24 8.42
N VAL A 114 -6.46 2.04 9.03
CA VAL A 114 -7.83 2.27 8.54
C VAL A 114 -7.81 3.13 7.29
N GLN A 115 -7.10 4.27 7.32
CA GLN A 115 -6.99 5.18 6.18
C GLN A 115 -6.24 4.54 5.01
N GLN A 116 -5.19 3.76 5.28
CA GLN A 116 -4.47 3.01 4.24
C GLN A 116 -5.42 2.08 3.47
N LYS A 117 -6.29 1.34 4.19
CA LYS A 117 -7.29 0.47 3.55
C LYS A 117 -8.30 1.30 2.76
N ARG A 118 -8.81 2.40 3.33
CA ARG A 118 -9.77 3.29 2.67
C ARG A 118 -9.20 3.85 1.36
N VAL A 119 -8.00 4.43 1.39
CA VAL A 119 -7.30 4.96 0.22
C VAL A 119 -7.05 3.86 -0.80
N SER A 120 -6.67 2.65 -0.39
CA SER A 120 -6.48 1.52 -1.30
C SER A 120 -7.76 1.17 -2.09
N TYR A 121 -8.93 1.23 -1.46
CA TYR A 121 -10.20 1.04 -2.15
C TYR A 121 -10.49 2.18 -3.13
N MET A 122 -10.31 3.44 -2.70
CA MET A 122 -10.52 4.62 -3.54
C MET A 122 -9.62 4.61 -4.78
N VAL A 123 -8.34 4.26 -4.63
CA VAL A 123 -7.39 4.09 -5.74
C VAL A 123 -7.86 2.98 -6.70
N THR A 124 -8.33 1.85 -6.17
CA THR A 124 -8.81 0.73 -6.99
C THR A 124 -10.03 1.15 -7.82
N MET A 125 -10.95 1.91 -7.21
CA MET A 125 -12.12 2.44 -7.89
C MET A 125 -11.73 3.47 -8.95
N ALA A 126 -10.83 4.40 -8.63
CA ALA A 126 -10.33 5.41 -9.56
C ALA A 126 -9.67 4.76 -10.80
N HIS A 127 -8.89 3.69 -10.61
CA HIS A 127 -8.34 2.91 -11.72
C HIS A 127 -9.43 2.25 -12.57
N LYS A 128 -10.42 1.60 -11.95
CA LYS A 128 -11.52 0.95 -12.66
C LYS A 128 -12.41 1.94 -13.41
N ALA A 129 -12.62 3.12 -12.84
CA ALA A 129 -13.35 4.22 -13.47
C ALA A 129 -12.54 4.92 -14.58
N GLY A 130 -11.26 4.57 -14.76
CA GLY A 130 -10.41 5.16 -15.80
C GLY A 130 -9.88 6.55 -15.47
N LEU A 131 -10.05 7.04 -14.24
CA LEU A 131 -9.64 8.39 -13.83
C LEU A 131 -8.11 8.54 -13.70
N MET A 132 -7.39 7.43 -13.47
CA MET A 132 -5.93 7.40 -13.27
C MET A 132 -5.18 6.77 -14.45
N GLY A 133 -5.57 7.09 -15.68
CA GLY A 133 -5.05 6.44 -16.90
C GLY A 133 -3.55 6.60 -17.16
N LYS A 134 -2.91 7.65 -16.64
CA LYS A 134 -1.47 7.92 -16.80
C LYS A 134 -0.57 7.03 -15.93
N LEU A 135 -1.10 6.51 -14.82
CA LEU A 135 -0.34 5.70 -13.85
C LEU A 135 -0.58 4.23 -14.17
N LYS A 136 0.31 3.65 -14.98
CA LYS A 136 0.17 2.29 -15.50
C LYS A 136 1.53 1.62 -15.60
N PRO A 137 1.59 0.30 -15.48
CA PRO A 137 2.83 -0.41 -15.76
C PRO A 137 3.16 -0.28 -17.27
N PRO A 138 4.45 -0.33 -17.66
CA PRO A 138 4.88 -0.05 -19.02
C PRO A 138 4.21 -0.90 -20.11
N LYS A 139 3.79 -2.12 -19.78
CA LYS A 139 3.18 -3.08 -20.71
C LYS A 139 1.65 -2.99 -20.79
N ALA A 140 1.00 -2.10 -20.05
CA ALA A 140 -0.47 -2.03 -20.03
C ALA A 140 -1.03 -1.24 -21.21
N ASN A 141 -2.10 -1.77 -21.82
CA ASN A 141 -2.84 -1.08 -22.87
C ASN A 141 -3.48 0.21 -22.33
N ILE A 142 -3.11 1.33 -22.95
CA ILE A 142 -3.67 2.65 -22.60
C ILE A 142 -5.11 2.75 -23.12
N ASP A 143 -5.29 2.35 -24.38
CA ASP A 143 -6.54 2.36 -25.13
C ASP A 143 -7.64 1.52 -24.44
N PRO A 144 -8.78 2.13 -24.04
CA PRO A 144 -9.91 1.42 -23.45
C PRO A 144 -10.52 0.35 -24.36
N THR A 145 -10.52 0.56 -25.68
CA THR A 145 -11.17 -0.34 -26.65
C THR A 145 -10.46 -1.69 -26.76
N LYS A 146 -9.15 -1.70 -26.48
CA LYS A 146 -8.26 -2.87 -26.51
C LYS A 146 -8.22 -3.62 -25.18
N ARG A 147 -9.11 -3.31 -24.23
CA ARG A 147 -9.21 -4.01 -22.94
C ARG A 147 -10.17 -5.19 -23.05
N ASP A 148 -9.83 -6.25 -22.33
CA ASP A 148 -10.62 -7.47 -22.37
C ASP A 148 -12.00 -7.32 -21.72
N GLN A 149 -12.98 -7.97 -22.33
CA GLN A 149 -14.31 -8.21 -21.76
C GLN A 149 -15.00 -6.91 -21.32
N TRP A 150 -15.48 -6.88 -20.07
CA TRP A 150 -16.24 -5.79 -19.50
C TRP A 150 -15.37 -4.57 -19.12
N LYS A 151 -14.03 -4.71 -19.07
CA LYS A 151 -13.11 -3.64 -18.68
C LYS A 151 -12.98 -2.53 -19.73
N LYS A 152 -13.52 -2.74 -20.93
CA LYS A 152 -13.61 -1.73 -22.00
C LYS A 152 -14.73 -0.73 -21.77
N PHE A 153 -15.73 -1.08 -20.97
CA PHE A 153 -16.89 -0.23 -20.72
C PHE A 153 -16.63 0.72 -19.54
N ASN A 154 -17.28 1.87 -19.57
CA ASN A 154 -17.21 2.84 -18.49
C ASN A 154 -17.80 2.24 -17.21
N THR A 155 -17.06 2.34 -16.12
CA THR A 155 -17.49 1.88 -14.80
C THR A 155 -17.58 3.09 -13.87
N TYR A 156 -18.73 3.28 -13.24
CA TYR A 156 -18.96 4.33 -12.26
C TYR A 156 -19.16 3.71 -10.89
N PHE A 157 -18.82 4.47 -9.84
CA PHE A 157 -19.01 4.01 -8.48
C PHE A 157 -19.73 5.06 -7.65
N ASP A 158 -20.63 4.59 -6.80
CA ASP A 158 -21.19 5.38 -5.71
C ASP A 158 -20.46 5.05 -4.41
N GLU A 159 -19.98 6.07 -3.73
CA GLU A 159 -19.20 5.97 -2.50
C GLU A 159 -20.04 5.51 -1.32
N THR A 160 -21.34 5.82 -1.36
CA THR A 160 -22.31 5.42 -0.32
C THR A 160 -22.48 3.91 -0.24
N THR A 161 -22.32 3.23 -1.39
CA THR A 161 -22.52 1.78 -1.53
C THR A 161 -21.28 0.98 -1.09
N ILE A 162 -20.14 1.66 -0.84
CA ILE A 162 -18.91 1.00 -0.43
C ILE A 162 -19.04 0.53 1.02
N LYS A 163 -18.93 -0.78 1.26
CA LYS A 163 -18.77 -1.33 2.61
C LYS A 163 -17.43 -0.86 3.17
N PRO A 164 -17.40 0.01 4.18
CA PRO A 164 -16.13 0.42 4.73
C PRO A 164 -15.50 -0.76 5.50
N PRO A 165 -14.18 -0.74 5.75
CA PRO A 165 -13.52 -1.81 6.49
C PRO A 165 -14.26 -2.11 7.81
N LYS A 166 -14.33 -3.37 8.25
CA LYS A 166 -15.05 -3.75 9.50
C LYS A 166 -14.67 -2.86 10.71
N LEU A 167 -13.39 -2.46 10.81
CA LEU A 167 -12.90 -1.53 11.83
C LEU A 167 -13.56 -0.14 11.76
N PHE A 168 -13.89 0.34 10.57
CA PHE A 168 -14.57 1.62 10.35
C PHE A 168 -16.07 1.54 10.68
N LEU A 169 -16.73 0.40 10.44
CA LEU A 169 -18.10 0.16 10.93
C LEU A 169 -18.17 0.26 12.45
N HIS A 170 -17.20 -0.33 13.15
CA HIS A 170 -17.12 -0.23 14.61
C HIS A 170 -16.89 1.21 15.09
N MET A 171 -16.00 1.97 14.44
CA MET A 171 -15.78 3.38 14.77
C MET A 171 -17.02 4.26 14.51
N LYS A 172 -17.74 4.04 13.40
CA LYS A 172 -19.00 4.74 13.10
C LYS A 172 -20.09 4.41 14.11
N TYR A 173 -20.22 3.15 14.50
CA TYR A 173 -21.15 2.74 15.56
C TYR A 173 -20.81 3.42 16.89
N LYS A 174 -19.54 3.41 17.30
CA LYS A 174 -19.08 4.07 18.52
C LYS A 174 -19.40 5.58 18.51
N LYS A 175 -19.10 6.26 17.39
CA LYS A 175 -19.41 7.69 17.24
C LYS A 175 -20.93 7.96 17.28
N LYS A 176 -21.74 7.14 16.61
CA LYS A 176 -23.20 7.24 16.65
C LYS A 176 -23.75 7.10 18.08
N VAL A 177 -23.17 6.20 18.89
CA VAL A 177 -23.52 6.04 20.31
C VAL A 177 -23.09 7.26 21.13
N GLU A 178 -21.90 7.82 20.87
CA GLU A 178 -21.42 9.03 21.53
C GLU A 178 -22.29 10.26 21.20
N ASP A 179 -22.67 10.45 19.93
CA ASP A 179 -23.54 11.53 19.47
C ASP A 179 -24.94 11.41 20.11
N PHE A 180 -25.50 10.19 20.18
CA PHE A 180 -26.78 9.94 20.85
C PHE A 180 -26.73 10.20 22.36
N LYS A 181 -25.64 9.84 23.04
CA LYS A 181 -25.46 10.18 24.46
C LYS A 181 -25.36 11.68 24.68
N LYS A 182 -24.76 12.41 23.73
CA LYS A 182 -24.59 13.86 23.81
C LYS A 182 -25.91 14.60 23.65
N SER A 183 -26.78 14.17 22.73
CA SER A 183 -28.12 14.76 22.58
C SER A 183 -28.96 14.60 23.85
N GLN A 184 -28.92 13.43 24.50
CA GLN A 184 -29.63 13.20 25.77
C GLN A 184 -29.13 14.12 26.90
N VAL A 185 -27.84 14.47 26.94
CA VAL A 185 -27.30 15.41 27.94
C VAL A 185 -27.74 16.84 27.65
N GLU A 186 -27.84 17.23 26.38
CA GLU A 186 -28.33 18.55 25.96
C GLU A 186 -29.84 18.72 26.27
N ASP A 187 -30.64 17.67 26.04
CA ASP A 187 -32.08 17.65 26.33
C ASP A 187 -32.37 17.74 27.84
N ASN A 188 -31.52 17.17 28.70
CA ASN A 188 -31.67 17.25 30.16
C ASN A 188 -31.21 18.59 30.75
N LYS A 189 -30.44 19.39 30.00
CA LYS A 189 -29.91 20.69 30.44
C LYS A 189 -30.84 21.87 30.12
N SER A 190 -31.82 21.66 29.25
CA SER A 190 -32.83 22.67 28.87
C SER A 190 -34.10 22.63 29.74
N LEU A 191 -34.22 21.63 30.61
CA LEU A 191 -35.38 21.39 31.48
C LEU A 191 -35.13 21.75 32.96
N GLY A 192 -33.95 22.28 33.31
CA GLY A 192 -33.60 22.75 34.66
C GLY A 192 -33.01 24.15 34.61
#